data_AF-A0A7Z9FWR2-F1
#
_entry.id   AF-A0A7Z9FWR2-F1
#
_cell.length_a   1.000
_cell.length_b   1.000
_cell.length_c   1.000
_cell.angle_alpha   90.00
_cell.angle_beta   90.00
_cell.angle_gamma   90.00
#
_symmetry.space_group_name_H-M   'P 1'
#
loop_
_entity.id
_entity.type
_entity.pdbx_description
1 polymer ?
#
loop_
_entity_poly.entity_id
_entity_poly.type
_entity_poly.pdbx_seq_one_letter_code
_entity_poly.pdbx_strand_id
1 'polypeptide(L)'
;MGTAFKENGQFDEAIQAYQKAISINPKNAEVQNRLGNAFREYGMLDEAIQAYQKAIDANPKYADSHSNLGTLLLMQGNLKHGWKELEWRWKSEKFAKNNKRLFPHPLWDGHQLTGKAIVIWSEQGIGDCIMFASLLF
;
A
#
# COMPACT_ATOMS: atom_id res chain seq x y z
N MET A 1 7.33 -8.03 20.33
CA MET A 1 7.33 -9.49 20.13
C MET A 1 6.71 -9.87 18.78
N GLY A 2 5.45 -9.52 18.49
CA GLY A 2 4.82 -9.88 17.19
C GLY A 2 5.64 -9.52 15.94
N THR A 3 6.25 -8.33 15.91
CA THR A 3 7.11 -7.91 14.78
C THR A 3 8.38 -8.76 14.64
N ALA A 4 9.01 -9.13 15.76
CA ALA A 4 10.21 -9.96 15.74
C ALA A 4 9.90 -11.40 15.30
N PHE A 5 8.76 -11.96 15.73
CA PHE A 5 8.31 -13.28 15.24
C PHE A 5 8.05 -13.25 13.73
N LYS A 6 7.38 -12.20 13.25
CA LYS A 6 7.12 -12.02 11.83
C LYS A 6 8.42 -11.93 11.01
N GLU A 7 9.39 -11.14 11.47
CA GLU A 7 10.71 -11.01 10.83
C GLU A 7 11.50 -12.33 10.80
N ASN A 8 11.26 -13.23 11.76
CA ASN A 8 11.83 -14.57 11.82
C ASN A 8 11.01 -15.65 11.07
N GLY A 9 9.92 -15.27 10.38
CA GLY A 9 9.03 -16.23 9.68
C GLY A 9 8.12 -17.05 10.59
N GLN A 10 8.07 -16.74 11.89
CA GLN A 10 7.20 -17.37 12.89
C GLN A 10 5.81 -16.72 12.84
N PHE A 11 5.09 -16.97 11.75
CA PHE A 11 3.84 -16.26 11.44
C PHE A 11 2.72 -16.58 12.43
N ASP A 12 2.59 -17.82 12.89
CA ASP A 12 1.57 -18.21 13.87
C ASP A 12 1.75 -17.46 15.20
N GLU A 13 2.98 -17.39 15.71
CA GLU A 13 3.31 -16.67 16.94
C GLU A 13 3.14 -15.15 16.76
N ALA A 14 3.48 -14.61 15.58
CA ALA A 14 3.25 -13.22 15.24
C ALA A 14 1.75 -12.87 15.26
N ILE A 15 0.92 -13.68 14.59
CA ILE A 15 -0.52 -13.52 14.53
C ILE A 15 -1.13 -13.59 15.93
N GLN A 16 -0.77 -14.60 16.73
CA GLN A 16 -1.24 -14.72 18.11
C GLN A 16 -0.84 -13.52 18.97
N ALA A 17 0.39 -13.02 18.83
CA ALA A 17 0.86 -11.86 19.55
C ALA A 17 0.08 -10.59 19.16
N TYR A 18 -0.20 -10.39 17.88
CA TYR A 18 -1.01 -9.27 17.41
C TYR A 18 -2.47 -9.37 17.84
N GLN A 19 -3.08 -10.56 17.81
CA GLN A 19 -4.44 -10.78 18.31
C GLN A 19 -4.57 -10.47 19.81
N LYS A 20 -3.57 -10.85 20.63
CA LYS A 20 -3.49 -10.44 22.04
C LYS A 20 -3.36 -8.94 22.21
N ALA A 21 -2.59 -8.27 21.36
CA ALA A 21 -2.49 -6.81 21.40
C ALA A 21 -3.82 -6.12 21.00
N ILE A 22 -4.53 -6.69 20.03
CA ILE A 22 -5.85 -6.22 19.58
C ILE A 22 -6.91 -6.41 20.66
N SER A 23 -6.87 -7.50 21.46
CA SER A 23 -7.84 -7.69 22.54
C SER A 23 -7.72 -6.63 23.63
N ILE A 24 -6.53 -6.05 23.81
CA ILE A 24 -6.28 -4.94 24.74
C ILE A 24 -6.74 -3.61 24.14
N ASN A 25 -6.46 -3.35 22.86
CA ASN A 25 -6.93 -2.15 22.16
C ASN A 25 -7.45 -2.49 20.75
N PRO A 26 -8.75 -2.76 20.61
CA PRO A 26 -9.34 -3.20 19.34
C PRO A 26 -9.26 -2.16 18.21
N LYS A 27 -9.16 -0.87 18.57
CA LYS A 27 -9.13 0.27 17.64
C LYS A 27 -7.72 0.72 17.27
N ASN A 28 -6.70 -0.08 17.59
CA ASN A 28 -5.33 0.24 17.19
C ASN A 28 -5.10 -0.13 15.71
N ALA A 29 -5.23 0.86 14.83
CA ALA A 29 -5.04 0.69 13.38
C ALA A 29 -3.64 0.16 13.01
N GLU A 30 -2.60 0.58 13.74
CA GLU A 30 -1.23 0.10 13.48
C GLU A 30 -1.11 -1.40 13.73
N VAL A 31 -1.67 -1.89 14.84
CA VAL A 31 -1.61 -3.32 15.18
C VAL A 31 -2.45 -4.15 14.19
N GLN A 32 -3.63 -3.67 13.79
CA GLN A 32 -4.45 -4.31 12.75
C GLN A 32 -3.69 -4.39 11.41
N ASN A 33 -2.96 -3.34 11.02
CA ASN A 33 -2.13 -3.34 9.82
C ASN A 33 -0.95 -4.31 9.93
N ARG A 34 -0.30 -4.38 11.10
CA ARG A 34 0.78 -5.34 11.35
C ARG A 34 0.26 -6.78 11.29
N LEU A 35 -0.95 -7.05 11.78
CA LEU A 35 -1.63 -8.33 11.63
C LEU A 35 -1.91 -8.64 10.15
N GLY A 36 -2.43 -7.68 9.38
CA GLY A 36 -2.63 -7.85 7.94
C GLY A 36 -1.34 -8.16 7.18
N ASN A 37 -0.23 -7.50 7.54
CA ASN A 37 1.09 -7.82 6.98
C ASN A 37 1.54 -9.25 7.31
N ALA A 38 1.32 -9.71 8.54
CA ALA A 38 1.66 -11.08 8.93
C ALA A 38 0.84 -12.11 8.14
N PHE A 39 -0.48 -11.90 7.99
CA PHE A 39 -1.33 -12.76 7.16
C PHE A 39 -0.89 -12.77 5.70
N ARG A 40 -0.57 -11.59 5.14
CA ARG A 40 -0.09 -11.47 3.76
C ARG A 40 1.22 -12.25 3.54
N GLU A 41 2.19 -12.07 4.43
CA GLU A 41 3.49 -12.75 4.35
C GLU A 41 3.35 -14.27 4.54
N TYR A 42 2.34 -14.72 5.30
CA TYR A 42 2.01 -16.12 5.46
C TYR A 42 1.21 -16.73 4.28
N GLY A 43 0.65 -15.89 3.39
CA GLY A 43 -0.15 -16.31 2.23
C GLY A 43 -1.67 -16.32 2.46
N MET A 44 -2.13 -15.90 3.63
CA MET A 44 -3.55 -15.78 3.99
C MET A 44 -4.11 -14.44 3.51
N LEU A 45 -4.35 -14.32 2.20
CA LEU A 45 -4.65 -13.03 1.56
C LEU A 45 -6.02 -12.46 1.95
N ASP A 46 -7.04 -13.30 2.14
CA ASP A 46 -8.38 -12.84 2.51
C ASP A 46 -8.41 -12.30 3.95
N GLU A 47 -7.72 -12.97 4.87
CA GLU A 47 -7.53 -12.51 6.25
C GLU A 47 -6.72 -11.22 6.31
N ALA A 48 -5.72 -11.07 5.44
CA ALA A 48 -4.96 -9.83 5.31
C ALA A 48 -5.86 -8.66 4.89
N ILE A 49 -6.71 -8.86 3.88
CA ILE A 49 -7.69 -7.85 3.42
C ILE A 49 -8.61 -7.43 4.58
N GLN A 50 -9.16 -8.39 5.32
CA GLN A 50 -10.03 -8.09 6.46
C GLN A 50 -9.30 -7.30 7.56
N ALA A 51 -8.05 -7.64 7.84
CA ALA A 51 -7.25 -6.93 8.83
C ALA A 51 -6.93 -5.49 8.39
N TYR A 52 -6.60 -5.27 7.11
CA TYR A 52 -6.39 -3.92 6.56
C TYR A 52 -7.68 -3.10 6.58
N GLN A 53 -8.84 -3.69 6.25
CA GLN A 53 -10.13 -3.01 6.34
C GLN A 53 -10.43 -2.57 7.78
N LYS A 54 -10.20 -3.44 8.77
CA LYS A 54 -10.33 -3.08 10.20
C LYS A 54 -9.38 -1.95 10.62
N ALA A 55 -8.16 -1.92 10.07
CA ALA A 55 -7.22 -0.84 10.31
C ALA A 55 -7.73 0.50 9.75
N ILE A 56 -8.31 0.48 8.55
CA ILE A 56 -8.91 1.64 7.89
C ILE A 56 -10.16 2.10 8.66
N ASP A 57 -11.01 1.18 9.11
CA ASP A 57 -12.21 1.53 9.89
C ASP A 57 -11.83 2.17 11.23
N ALA A 58 -10.73 1.71 11.85
CA ALA A 58 -10.20 2.27 13.09
C ALA A 58 -9.53 3.64 12.88
N ASN A 59 -8.82 3.82 11.76
CA ASN A 59 -8.23 5.10 11.37
C ASN A 59 -8.33 5.28 9.84
N PRO A 60 -9.36 6.02 9.36
CA PRO A 60 -9.59 6.23 7.93
C PRO A 60 -8.50 7.04 7.20
N LYS A 61 -7.50 7.55 7.93
CA LYS A 61 -6.36 8.27 7.35
C LYS A 61 -5.07 7.44 7.35
N TYR A 62 -5.14 6.17 7.74
CA TYR A 62 -3.96 5.34 7.88
C TYR A 62 -3.45 4.83 6.52
N ALA A 63 -2.61 5.67 5.89
CA ALA A 63 -2.14 5.52 4.52
C ALA A 63 -1.49 4.16 4.22
N ASP A 64 -0.75 3.60 5.18
CA ASP A 64 -0.08 2.31 5.00
C ASP A 64 -1.09 1.17 4.78
N SER A 65 -2.21 1.15 5.50
CA SER A 65 -3.24 0.12 5.33
C SER A 65 -4.00 0.25 4.03
N HIS A 66 -4.33 1.47 3.60
CA HIS A 66 -4.90 1.70 2.28
C HIS A 66 -3.96 1.20 1.17
N SER A 67 -2.67 1.54 1.26
CA SER A 67 -1.68 1.11 0.26
C SER A 67 -1.53 -0.41 0.21
N ASN A 68 -1.46 -1.05 1.38
CA ASN A 68 -1.36 -2.51 1.49
C ASN A 68 -2.61 -3.22 0.95
N LEU A 69 -3.81 -2.70 1.26
CA LEU A 69 -5.07 -3.20 0.70
C LEU A 69 -5.10 -3.03 -0.82
N GLY A 70 -4.68 -1.86 -1.32
CA GLY A 70 -4.59 -1.57 -2.75
C GLY A 70 -3.74 -2.59 -3.50
N THR A 71 -2.55 -2.92 -2.98
CA THR A 71 -1.69 -3.97 -3.55
C THR A 71 -2.39 -5.32 -3.64
N LEU A 72 -3.09 -5.76 -2.59
CA LEU A 72 -3.79 -7.05 -2.61
C LEU A 72 -4.96 -7.06 -3.59
N LEU A 73 -5.73 -5.98 -3.67
CA LEU A 73 -6.83 -5.84 -4.63
C LEU A 73 -6.31 -5.87 -6.08
N LEU A 74 -5.16 -5.26 -6.36
CA LEU A 74 -4.51 -5.34 -7.67
C LEU A 74 -4.07 -6.77 -8.00
N MET A 75 -3.48 -7.49 -7.04
CA MET A 75 -3.11 -8.90 -7.22
C MET A 75 -4.32 -9.80 -7.52
N GLN A 76 -5.48 -9.48 -6.96
CA GLN A 76 -6.76 -10.17 -7.24
C GLN A 76 -7.44 -9.71 -8.53
N GLY A 77 -6.86 -8.76 -9.28
CA GLY A 77 -7.43 -8.24 -10.52
C GLY A 77 -8.55 -7.19 -10.32
N ASN A 78 -8.83 -6.76 -9.08
CA ASN A 78 -9.75 -5.66 -8.81
C ASN A 78 -9.07 -4.31 -9.05
N LEU A 79 -8.79 -4.01 -10.32
CA LEU A 79 -7.98 -2.88 -10.74
C LEU A 79 -8.55 -1.54 -10.27
N LYS A 80 -9.87 -1.34 -10.40
CA LYS A 80 -10.53 -0.08 -10.08
C LYS A 80 -10.36 0.30 -8.60
N HIS A 81 -10.62 -0.64 -7.69
CA HIS A 81 -10.49 -0.37 -6.26
C HIS A 81 -9.03 -0.42 -5.83
N GLY A 82 -8.23 -1.35 -6.39
CA GLY A 82 -6.81 -1.48 -6.08
C GLY A 82 -6.04 -0.19 -6.33
N TRP A 83 -6.21 0.44 -7.51
CA TRP A 83 -5.57 1.72 -7.80
C TRP A 83 -6.05 2.85 -6.89
N LYS A 84 -7.36 2.92 -6.63
CA LYS A 84 -7.93 3.94 -5.73
C LYS A 84 -7.30 3.86 -4.32
N GLU A 85 -7.15 2.66 -3.77
CA GLU A 85 -6.55 2.46 -2.45
C GLU A 85 -5.03 2.66 -2.48
N LEU A 86 -4.36 2.24 -3.55
CA LEU A 86 -2.92 2.39 -3.72
C LEU A 86 -2.46 3.86 -3.82
N GLU A 87 -3.33 4.78 -4.28
CA GLU A 87 -3.04 6.22 -4.26
C GLU A 87 -2.75 6.79 -2.86
N TRP A 88 -3.17 6.10 -1.80
CA TRP A 88 -2.84 6.51 -0.45
C TRP A 88 -1.36 6.37 -0.10
N ARG A 89 -0.55 5.66 -0.91
CA ARG A 89 0.90 5.56 -0.70
C ARG A 89 1.57 6.92 -0.64
N TRP A 90 1.07 7.90 -1.41
CA TRP A 90 1.56 9.27 -1.41
C TRP A 90 1.33 10.01 -0.09
N LYS A 91 0.39 9.55 0.73
CA LYS A 91 0.11 10.08 2.06
C LYS A 91 0.90 9.37 3.16
N SER A 92 1.59 8.27 2.85
CA SER A 92 2.50 7.60 3.79
C SER A 92 3.80 8.39 3.89
N GLU A 93 4.18 8.81 5.10
CA GLU A 93 5.41 9.58 5.33
C GLU A 93 6.66 8.83 4.84
N LYS A 94 6.72 7.52 5.11
CA LYS A 94 7.85 6.67 4.69
C LYS A 94 7.98 6.65 3.17
N PHE A 95 6.86 6.47 2.48
CA PHE A 95 6.84 6.40 1.03
C PHE A 95 7.15 7.77 0.39
N ALA A 96 6.49 8.83 0.85
CA ALA A 96 6.69 10.18 0.34
C ALA A 96 8.12 10.71 0.55
N LYS A 97 8.77 10.32 1.66
CA LYS A 97 10.17 10.67 1.92
C LYS A 97 11.13 10.05 0.91
N ASN A 98 10.88 8.80 0.51
CA ASN A 98 11.74 8.07 -0.42
C ASN A 98 11.42 8.37 -1.89
N ASN A 99 10.19 8.82 -2.18
CA ASN A 99 9.69 9.08 -3.54
C ASN A 99 9.30 10.55 -3.70
N LYS A 100 10.21 11.45 -3.32
CA LYS A 100 9.93 12.89 -3.41
C LYS A 100 9.86 13.29 -4.88
N ARG A 101 8.67 13.70 -5.33
CA ARG A 101 8.50 14.32 -6.64
C ARG A 101 9.20 15.69 -6.65
N LEU A 102 10.26 15.82 -7.43
CA LEU A 102 11.05 17.05 -7.52
C LEU A 102 10.53 18.05 -8.56
N PHE A 103 9.42 17.74 -9.24
CA PHE A 103 8.83 18.60 -10.27
C PHE A 103 7.52 19.24 -9.80
N PRO A 104 7.33 20.54 -10.09
CA PRO A 104 6.15 21.30 -9.64
C PRO A 104 4.88 21.01 -10.45
N HIS A 105 4.97 20.30 -11.58
CA HIS A 105 3.85 20.03 -12.47
C HIS A 105 2.76 19.16 -11.82
N PRO A 106 1.46 19.44 -12.02
CA PRO A 106 0.37 18.64 -11.45
C PRO A 106 0.35 17.21 -12.03
N LEU A 107 -0.34 16.30 -11.34
CA LEU A 107 -0.68 15.00 -11.94
C LEU A 107 -1.62 15.24 -13.12
N TRP A 108 -1.46 14.43 -14.16
CA TRP A 108 -2.44 14.42 -15.25
C TRP A 108 -3.77 13.88 -14.74
N ASP A 109 -4.85 14.58 -15.06
CA ASP A 109 -6.22 14.33 -14.61
C ASP A 109 -7.08 13.61 -15.67
N GLY A 110 -6.47 13.21 -16.80
CA GLY A 110 -7.17 12.58 -17.91
C GLY A 110 -7.67 13.56 -18.98
N HIS A 111 -7.49 14.87 -18.82
CA HIS A 111 -7.92 15.85 -19.84
C HIS A 111 -7.05 15.81 -21.11
N GLN A 112 -7.62 16.33 -22.21
CA GLN A 112 -6.99 16.34 -23.52
C GLN A 112 -5.62 17.06 -23.53
N LEU A 113 -4.66 16.46 -24.22
CA LEU A 113 -3.26 16.88 -24.25
C LEU A 113 -2.88 17.72 -25.47
N THR A 114 -3.84 18.24 -26.24
CA THR A 114 -3.54 18.97 -27.48
C THR A 114 -2.56 20.12 -27.22
N GLY A 115 -1.37 20.05 -27.82
CA GLY A 115 -0.30 21.03 -27.65
C GLY A 115 0.46 20.95 -26.31
N LYS A 116 0.27 19.90 -25.51
CA LYS A 116 0.93 19.67 -24.21
C LYS A 116 1.78 18.41 -24.26
N ALA A 117 2.88 18.41 -23.51
CA ALA A 117 3.70 17.23 -23.28
C ALA A 117 3.38 16.60 -21.92
N ILE A 118 3.40 15.26 -21.83
CA ILE A 118 3.41 14.53 -20.57
C ILE A 118 4.85 14.22 -20.20
N VAL A 119 5.20 14.50 -18.95
CA VAL A 119 6.43 13.99 -18.34
C VAL A 119 6.09 12.68 -17.65
N ILE A 120 6.67 11.58 -18.13
CA ILE A 120 6.64 10.31 -17.41
C ILE A 120 7.67 10.41 -16.29
N TRP A 121 7.19 10.28 -15.05
CA TRP A 121 8.04 10.14 -13.89
C TRP A 121 7.89 8.71 -13.36
N SER A 122 8.95 7.91 -13.46
CA SER A 122 8.92 6.54 -12.95
C SER A 122 9.06 6.53 -11.43
N GLU A 123 8.24 5.71 -10.79
CA GLU A 123 8.25 5.48 -9.35
C GLU A 123 9.40 4.54 -8.95
N GLN A 124 9.83 3.64 -9.86
CA GLN A 124 11.02 2.80 -9.67
C GLN A 124 12.07 3.08 -10.76
N GLY A 125 13.23 2.40 -10.65
CA GLY A 125 14.46 2.69 -11.40
C GLY A 125 14.34 2.73 -12.93
N ILE A 126 15.48 2.95 -13.59
CA ILE A 126 15.55 3.30 -15.02
C ILE A 126 14.84 2.33 -15.99
N GLY A 127 14.59 1.08 -15.58
CA GLY A 127 13.86 0.08 -16.36
C GLY A 127 12.41 0.47 -16.65
N ASP A 128 11.71 1.03 -15.66
CA ASP A 128 10.32 1.49 -15.83
C ASP A 128 10.25 2.68 -16.79
N CYS A 129 11.21 3.61 -16.68
CA CYS A 129 11.34 4.74 -17.61
C CYS A 129 11.45 4.26 -19.07
N ILE A 130 12.30 3.27 -19.36
CA ILE A 130 12.55 2.81 -20.73
C ILE A 130 11.34 2.06 -21.29
N MET A 131 10.69 1.23 -20.47
CA MET A 131 9.54 0.44 -20.91
C MET A 131 8.33 1.33 -21.26
N PHE A 132 8.08 2.40 -20.49
CA PHE A 132 6.95 3.30 -20.77
C PHE A 132 7.30 4.43 -21.75
N ALA A 133 8.55 4.88 -21.83
CA ALA A 133 8.96 5.86 -22.85
C ALA A 133 8.95 5.27 -24.28
N SER A 134 9.14 3.96 -24.44
CA SER A 134 9.11 3.29 -25.75
C SER A 134 7.70 3.08 -26.32
N LEU A 135 6.64 3.40 -25.55
CA LEU A 135 5.23 3.25 -25.93
C LEU A 135 4.53 4.57 -26.31
N LEU A 136 5.23 5.71 -26.24
CA LEU A 136 4.71 7.00 -26.68
C LEU A 136 5.12 7.26 -28.14
N PHE A 137 4.23 6.94 -29.08
CA PHE A 137 4.26 7.41 -30.48
C PHE A 137 3.07 8.33 -30.74
#